data_AF-A0ABD0R5U8-F1
#
_entry.id   AF-A0ABD0R5U8-F1
#
_cell.length_a   1.000
_cell.length_b   1.000
_cell.length_c   1.000
_cell.angle_alpha   90.00
_cell.angle_beta   90.00
_cell.angle_gamma   90.00
#
_symmetry.space_group_name_H-M   'P 1'
#
loop_
_entity.id
_entity.type
_entity.pdbx_description
1 polymer ?
#
loop_
_entity_poly.entity_id
_entity_poly.type
_entity_poly.pdbx_seq_one_letter_code
_entity_poly.pdbx_strand_id
1 'polypeptide(L)'
;QCCYDSTGAQVLTGDSIGGSTPDRGHDWGAPPYKKPPRVPGFSHWKYDVVSFYYCCLWSNNCEYYFTHRPSSDCRTYRPPRTAAVLGDPHFMTFDGVTFTFNGKGEYSLVHSPHYELSVQGRTEPMKFENGEEKDSDIIEVRLGDQVDELQVLMNQQVLSFSEQKWIDLKGVFVFSPNPTNVTVMFPAGQGVMTLTVLLPHNLQNHTQGLLGTMNDDPEDDFTSSSGVIISPNSSAQDIFTYCAGCE
;
A
#
# COMPACT_ATOMS: atom_id res chain seq x y z
N GLN A 1 17.20 0.20 -3.08
CA GLN A 1 16.90 1.23 -4.09
C GLN A 1 17.78 0.99 -5.30
N CYS A 2 17.32 1.30 -6.51
CA CYS A 2 18.11 1.19 -7.75
C CYS A 2 18.71 2.56 -8.05
N CYS A 3 20.00 2.62 -8.39
CA CYS A 3 20.67 3.87 -8.77
C CYS A 3 20.90 3.88 -10.28
N TYR A 4 20.68 5.04 -10.90
CA TYR A 4 20.85 5.24 -12.33
C TYR A 4 21.78 6.42 -12.58
N ASP A 5 22.59 6.35 -13.62
CA ASP A 5 23.44 7.45 -14.04
C ASP A 5 22.64 8.49 -14.86
N SER A 6 23.32 9.55 -15.32
CA SER A 6 22.71 10.61 -16.13
C SER A 6 22.18 10.14 -17.49
N THR A 7 22.57 8.94 -17.93
CA THR A 7 22.09 8.32 -19.18
C THR A 7 20.89 7.39 -18.96
N GLY A 8 20.50 7.18 -17.70
CA GLY A 8 19.44 6.24 -17.31
C GLY A 8 19.92 4.79 -17.22
N ALA A 9 21.23 4.54 -17.35
CA ALA A 9 21.80 3.20 -17.15
C ALA A 9 21.92 2.90 -15.67
N GLN A 10 21.63 1.66 -15.29
CA GLN A 10 21.73 1.22 -13.91
C GLN A 10 23.20 1.19 -13.47
N VAL A 11 23.49 1.77 -12.31
CA VAL A 11 24.84 1.77 -11.72
C VAL A 11 24.92 0.64 -10.70
N LEU A 12 25.71 -0.38 -11.01
CA LEU A 12 25.95 -1.52 -10.13
C LEU A 12 27.32 -1.40 -9.45
N THR A 13 27.44 -2.00 -8.27
CA THR A 13 28.72 -2.15 -7.55
C THR A 13 29.79 -2.91 -8.33
N GLY A 14 29.40 -3.69 -9.34
CA GLY A 14 30.33 -4.35 -10.26
C GLY A 14 30.98 -3.41 -11.27
N ASP A 15 30.32 -2.29 -11.60
CA ASP A 15 30.76 -1.37 -12.65
C ASP A 15 31.54 -0.17 -12.07
N SER A 16 31.20 0.24 -10.84
CA SER A 16 31.81 1.39 -10.18
C SER A 16 31.64 1.33 -8.67
N ILE A 17 32.62 1.89 -7.95
CA ILE A 17 32.51 2.14 -6.50
C ILE A 17 31.35 3.10 -6.13
N GLY A 18 30.81 3.81 -7.12
CA GLY A 18 29.62 4.66 -6.98
C GLY A 18 28.29 3.90 -7.03
N GLY A 19 28.31 2.58 -7.29
CA GLY A 19 27.13 1.73 -7.17
C GLY A 19 26.69 1.61 -5.71
N SER A 20 25.39 1.75 -5.44
CA SER A 20 24.83 1.61 -4.10
C SER A 20 24.92 0.16 -3.62
N THR A 21 25.17 -0.06 -2.32
CA THR A 21 25.23 -1.40 -1.71
C THR A 21 24.02 -1.63 -0.82
N PRO A 22 23.42 -2.84 -0.79
CA PRO A 22 22.30 -3.11 0.08
C PRO A 22 22.73 -3.17 1.55
N ASP A 23 22.08 -2.34 2.36
CA ASP A 23 22.22 -2.37 3.81
C ASP A 23 21.58 -3.63 4.42
N ARG A 24 22.24 -4.20 5.43
CA ARG A 24 21.70 -5.33 6.22
C ARG A 24 20.89 -4.85 7.40
N GLY A 25 21.27 -3.72 7.98
CA GLY A 25 20.53 -3.05 9.04
C GLY A 25 19.95 -1.74 8.53
N HIS A 26 18.64 -1.57 8.66
CA HIS A 26 18.02 -0.26 8.49
C HIS A 26 18.54 0.70 9.58
N ASP A 27 18.77 1.97 9.23
CA ASP A 27 19.28 2.97 10.17
C ASP A 27 18.40 3.13 11.41
N TRP A 28 17.09 3.05 11.23
CA TRP A 28 16.13 3.09 12.34
C TRP A 28 15.83 1.72 12.96
N GLY A 29 16.53 0.67 12.52
CA GLY A 29 16.29 -0.71 12.95
C GLY A 29 14.97 -1.26 12.41
N ALA A 30 14.58 -2.43 12.93
CA ALA A 30 13.28 -3.03 12.64
C ALA A 30 12.68 -3.71 13.89
N PRO A 31 11.37 -3.68 14.12
CA PRO A 31 10.77 -4.47 15.18
C PRO A 31 11.01 -5.99 14.99
N PRO A 32 11.17 -6.78 16.07
CA PRO A 32 11.50 -6.35 17.42
C PRO A 32 13.00 -5.99 17.49
N TYR A 33 13.30 -4.73 17.83
CA TYR A 33 14.62 -4.07 17.87
C TYR A 33 15.68 -4.70 18.81
N LYS A 34 15.48 -5.94 19.24
CA LYS A 34 16.17 -6.61 20.34
C LYS A 34 17.45 -7.34 19.91
N LYS A 35 17.63 -7.62 18.62
CA LYS A 35 18.80 -8.36 18.11
C LYS A 35 19.25 -7.86 16.73
N PRO A 36 20.56 -7.90 16.43
CA PRO A 36 21.06 -7.75 15.07
C PRO A 36 20.30 -8.62 14.04
N PRO A 37 20.06 -8.12 12.81
CA PRO A 37 20.46 -6.81 12.28
C PRO A 37 19.41 -5.71 12.52
N ARG A 38 18.56 -5.84 13.54
CA ARG A 38 17.38 -5.00 13.71
C ARG A 38 17.51 -3.91 14.79
N VAL A 39 18.68 -3.79 15.42
CA VAL A 39 18.94 -2.76 16.45
C VAL A 39 19.16 -1.40 15.77
N PRO A 40 18.35 -0.36 16.07
CA PRO A 40 18.47 0.97 15.49
C PRO A 40 19.87 1.56 15.65
N GLY A 41 20.41 2.15 14.59
CA GLY A 41 21.74 2.76 14.49
C GLY A 41 22.89 1.75 14.57
N PHE A 42 22.91 0.91 15.61
CA PHE A 42 24.00 -0.02 15.88
C PHE A 42 24.13 -1.10 14.79
N SER A 43 23.02 -1.64 14.28
CA SER A 43 23.09 -2.68 13.25
C SER A 43 23.61 -2.12 11.93
N HIS A 44 23.09 -0.97 11.49
CA HIS A 44 23.59 -0.30 10.30
C HIS A 44 25.09 0.04 10.44
N TRP A 45 25.48 0.66 11.56
CA TRP A 45 26.88 0.99 11.83
C TRP A 45 27.79 -0.24 11.78
N LYS A 46 27.41 -1.32 12.48
CA LYS A 46 28.23 -2.52 12.59
C LYS A 46 28.33 -3.30 11.28
N TYR A 47 27.21 -3.53 10.60
CA TYR A 47 27.18 -4.44 9.45
C TYR A 47 27.45 -3.76 8.13
N ASP A 48 27.11 -2.48 7.99
CA ASP A 48 27.12 -1.78 6.72
C ASP A 48 28.25 -0.73 6.70
N VAL A 49 28.26 0.21 7.65
CA VAL A 49 29.27 1.30 7.70
C VAL A 49 30.67 0.79 8.02
N VAL A 50 30.87 0.15 9.18
CA VAL A 50 32.20 -0.30 9.63
C VAL A 50 32.79 -1.30 8.64
N SER A 51 31.99 -2.24 8.13
CA SER A 51 32.41 -3.21 7.12
C SER A 51 32.92 -2.50 5.85
N PHE A 52 32.23 -1.45 5.39
CA PHE A 52 32.67 -0.67 4.22
C PHE A 52 33.99 0.05 4.51
N TYR A 53 34.14 0.68 5.68
CA TYR A 53 35.38 1.36 6.05
C TYR A 53 36.59 0.39 6.05
N TYR A 54 36.45 -0.77 6.72
CA TYR A 54 37.53 -1.76 6.77
C TYR A 54 37.90 -2.31 5.39
N CYS A 55 36.90 -2.62 4.55
CA CYS A 55 37.16 -3.26 3.25
C CYS A 55 37.54 -2.27 2.14
N CYS A 56 36.97 -1.06 2.13
CA CYS A 56 37.08 -0.12 1.01
C CYS A 56 37.90 1.13 1.31
N LEU A 57 37.88 1.65 2.54
CA LEU A 57 38.60 2.90 2.87
C LEU A 57 39.93 2.67 3.58
N TRP A 58 40.05 1.59 4.35
CA TRP A 58 41.24 1.28 5.15
C TRP A 58 42.03 0.08 4.61
N SER A 59 41.59 -0.52 3.51
CA SER A 59 42.32 -1.57 2.80
C SER A 59 42.00 -1.55 1.30
N ASN A 60 42.77 -2.33 0.52
CA ASN A 60 42.56 -2.50 -0.91
C ASN A 60 41.63 -3.68 -1.24
N ASN A 61 40.73 -4.07 -0.31
CA ASN A 61 39.88 -5.26 -0.45
C ASN A 61 38.44 -4.92 -0.85
N CYS A 62 38.22 -3.78 -1.51
CA CYS A 62 36.87 -3.30 -1.79
C CYS A 62 36.09 -4.24 -2.73
N GLU A 63 36.78 -4.90 -3.65
CA GLU A 63 36.18 -5.95 -4.51
C GLU A 63 35.54 -7.08 -3.70
N TYR A 64 36.15 -7.47 -2.58
CA TYR A 64 35.59 -8.48 -1.69
C TYR A 64 34.29 -8.00 -1.04
N TYR A 65 34.23 -6.72 -0.65
CA TYR A 65 33.01 -6.12 -0.12
C TYR A 65 31.88 -6.18 -1.15
N PHE A 66 32.13 -5.73 -2.39
CA PHE A 66 31.11 -5.72 -3.45
C PHE A 66 30.68 -7.12 -3.89
N THR A 67 31.58 -8.11 -3.87
CA THR A 67 31.24 -9.52 -4.14
C THR A 67 30.23 -10.05 -3.11
N HIS A 68 30.36 -9.63 -1.85
CA HIS A 68 29.45 -10.04 -0.77
C HIS A 68 28.26 -9.10 -0.55
N ARG A 69 28.28 -7.91 -1.17
CA ARG A 69 27.26 -6.86 -1.09
C ARG A 69 26.91 -6.32 -2.48
N PRO A 70 26.48 -7.16 -3.43
CA PRO A 70 26.14 -6.69 -4.77
C PRO A 70 24.93 -5.76 -4.73
N SER A 71 24.94 -4.71 -5.54
CA SER A 71 23.75 -3.87 -5.78
C SER A 71 22.58 -4.72 -6.27
N SER A 72 21.36 -4.29 -5.94
CA SER A 72 20.16 -4.85 -6.56
C SER A 72 20.09 -4.41 -8.03
N ASP A 73 19.92 -5.36 -8.93
CA ASP A 73 19.61 -5.10 -10.33
C ASP A 73 18.12 -4.78 -10.55
N CYS A 74 17.32 -4.85 -9.48
CA CYS A 74 15.88 -4.55 -9.46
C CYS A 74 15.01 -5.38 -10.41
N ARG A 75 15.56 -6.41 -11.06
CA ARG A 75 14.82 -7.29 -11.97
C ARG A 75 13.77 -8.13 -11.24
N THR A 76 13.95 -8.33 -9.93
CA THR A 76 13.04 -9.12 -9.08
C THR A 76 12.11 -8.24 -8.23
N TYR A 77 12.24 -6.91 -8.26
CA TYR A 77 11.36 -6.03 -7.52
C TYR A 77 9.97 -6.04 -8.16
N ARG A 78 8.96 -6.42 -7.37
CA ARG A 78 7.56 -6.33 -7.77
C ARG A 78 6.88 -5.25 -6.93
N PRO A 79 6.52 -4.09 -7.52
CA PRO A 79 5.80 -3.08 -6.77
C PRO A 79 4.41 -3.60 -6.36
N PRO A 80 3.85 -3.12 -5.23
CA PRO A 80 2.46 -3.38 -4.89
C PRO A 80 1.52 -2.73 -5.93
N ARG A 81 0.34 -3.31 -6.09
CA ARG A 81 -0.76 -2.74 -6.87
C ARG A 81 -1.44 -1.67 -6.04
N THR A 82 -1.82 -0.59 -6.72
CA THR A 82 -2.37 0.60 -6.09
C THR A 82 -3.78 0.83 -6.63
N ALA A 83 -4.72 1.05 -5.73
CA ALA A 83 -6.05 1.54 -6.05
C ALA A 83 -6.37 2.74 -5.15
N ALA A 84 -7.19 3.66 -5.63
CA ALA A 84 -7.45 4.91 -4.92
C ALA A 84 -8.91 5.36 -5.02
N VAL A 85 -9.35 6.08 -3.99
CA VAL A 85 -10.59 6.86 -3.96
C VAL A 85 -10.17 8.31 -3.69
N LEU A 86 -10.62 9.23 -4.52
CA LEU A 86 -10.17 10.62 -4.57
C LEU A 86 -11.37 11.58 -4.54
N GLY A 87 -11.44 12.42 -3.51
CA GLY A 87 -12.34 13.56 -3.40
C GLY A 87 -13.84 13.25 -3.43
N ASP A 88 -14.58 14.09 -4.18
CA ASP A 88 -15.97 13.88 -4.60
C ASP A 88 -15.97 12.77 -5.66
N PRO A 89 -16.52 11.60 -5.35
CA PRO A 89 -15.75 10.36 -5.34
C PRO A 89 -15.37 9.86 -6.73
N HIS A 90 -14.11 10.10 -7.09
CA HIS A 90 -13.42 9.48 -8.22
C HIS A 90 -12.65 8.26 -7.73
N PHE A 91 -12.79 7.15 -8.42
CA PHE A 91 -12.15 5.89 -8.11
C PHE A 91 -11.10 5.56 -9.16
N MET A 92 -10.07 4.84 -8.75
CA MET A 92 -9.09 4.18 -9.59
C MET A 92 -8.94 2.75 -9.09
N THR A 93 -9.29 1.77 -9.92
CA THR A 93 -9.14 0.33 -9.62
C THR A 93 -7.68 -0.09 -9.65
N PHE A 94 -7.38 -1.33 -9.22
CA PHE A 94 -6.03 -1.87 -9.25
C PHE A 94 -5.47 -2.05 -10.66
N ASP A 95 -6.34 -2.25 -11.66
CA ASP A 95 -5.97 -2.44 -13.07
C ASP A 95 -6.09 -1.13 -13.89
N GLY A 96 -6.38 -0.01 -13.20
CA GLY A 96 -6.22 1.34 -13.73
C GLY A 96 -7.49 1.97 -14.32
N VAL A 97 -8.66 1.38 -14.09
CA VAL A 97 -9.93 1.96 -14.52
C VAL A 97 -10.34 3.11 -13.61
N THR A 98 -10.62 4.26 -14.22
CA THR A 98 -11.10 5.44 -13.50
C THR A 98 -12.59 5.63 -13.69
N PHE A 99 -13.34 5.80 -12.60
CA PHE A 99 -14.79 6.03 -12.65
C PHE A 99 -15.26 6.91 -11.50
N THR A 100 -16.44 7.53 -11.65
CA THR A 100 -17.04 8.35 -10.59
C THR A 100 -18.23 7.60 -10.00
N PHE A 101 -18.26 7.44 -8.68
CA PHE A 101 -19.32 6.69 -8.03
C PHE A 101 -19.87 7.42 -6.81
N ASN A 102 -21.05 8.01 -6.98
CA ASN A 102 -21.78 8.77 -5.98
C ASN A 102 -22.84 7.92 -5.26
N GLY A 103 -22.52 6.64 -4.99
CA GLY A 103 -23.42 5.76 -4.24
C GLY A 103 -23.63 6.28 -2.82
N LYS A 104 -24.81 5.98 -2.25
CA LYS A 104 -25.15 6.27 -0.85
C LYS A 104 -25.32 4.96 -0.12
N GLY A 105 -24.80 4.86 1.10
CA GLY A 105 -24.88 3.68 1.93
C GLY A 105 -23.52 3.04 2.17
N GLU A 106 -23.52 1.75 2.50
CA GLU A 106 -22.32 0.97 2.78
C GLU A 106 -21.97 0.13 1.56
N TYR A 107 -20.69 0.09 1.19
CA TYR A 107 -20.21 -0.67 0.05
C TYR A 107 -18.82 -1.25 0.28
N SER A 108 -18.53 -2.40 -0.34
CA SER A 108 -17.20 -3.01 -0.31
C SER A 108 -16.27 -2.36 -1.34
N LEU A 109 -15.14 -1.81 -0.87
CA LEU A 109 -14.10 -1.26 -1.74
C LEU A 109 -13.22 -2.39 -2.28
N VAL A 110 -12.68 -3.21 -1.38
CA VAL A 110 -11.98 -4.44 -1.75
C VAL A 110 -12.26 -5.52 -0.72
N HIS A 111 -12.50 -6.73 -1.21
CA HIS A 111 -12.70 -7.93 -0.42
C HIS A 111 -11.89 -9.08 -1.03
N SER A 112 -11.23 -9.85 -0.17
CA SER A 112 -10.57 -11.11 -0.55
C SER A 112 -10.93 -12.19 0.47
N PRO A 113 -11.83 -13.13 0.14
CA PRO A 113 -12.16 -14.24 1.02
C PRO A 113 -10.94 -15.12 1.33
N HIS A 114 -10.03 -15.28 0.35
CA HIS A 114 -8.84 -16.12 0.50
C HIS A 114 -7.85 -15.58 1.53
N TYR A 115 -7.75 -14.26 1.65
CA TYR A 115 -6.84 -13.56 2.56
C TYR A 115 -7.54 -12.91 3.76
N GLU A 116 -8.83 -13.19 3.96
CA GLU A 116 -9.69 -12.57 4.98
C GLU A 116 -9.68 -11.03 4.98
N LEU A 117 -9.35 -10.41 3.83
CA LEU A 117 -9.28 -8.97 3.66
C LEU A 117 -10.66 -8.40 3.36
N SER A 118 -11.05 -7.31 4.03
CA SER A 118 -12.26 -6.55 3.71
C SER A 118 -12.05 -5.08 4.05
N VAL A 119 -12.10 -4.22 3.04
CA VAL A 119 -12.09 -2.76 3.15
C VAL A 119 -13.44 -2.26 2.66
N GLN A 120 -14.11 -1.44 3.46
CA GLN A 120 -15.44 -0.94 3.18
C GLN A 120 -15.43 0.59 3.06
N GLY A 121 -16.42 1.14 2.37
CA GLY A 121 -16.70 2.57 2.30
C GLY A 121 -18.14 2.82 2.77
N ARG A 122 -18.39 3.97 3.40
CA ARG A 122 -19.72 4.40 3.83
C ARG A 122 -19.93 5.86 3.46
N THR A 123 -21.04 6.17 2.79
CA THR A 123 -21.37 7.54 2.34
C THR A 123 -22.83 7.91 2.65
N GLU A 124 -23.04 9.15 3.06
CA GLU A 124 -24.37 9.76 3.24
C GLU A 124 -24.60 10.90 2.24
N PRO A 125 -25.86 11.33 1.98
CA PRO A 125 -26.14 12.48 1.13
C PRO A 125 -25.50 13.78 1.64
N MET A 126 -24.56 14.34 0.87
CA MET A 126 -23.94 15.64 1.12
C MET A 126 -24.93 16.78 0.79
N LYS A 127 -25.12 17.73 1.71
CA LYS A 127 -25.77 19.01 1.41
C LYS A 127 -24.70 19.96 0.88
N PHE A 128 -24.72 20.25 -0.42
CA PHE A 128 -23.82 21.24 -1.02
C PHE A 128 -24.22 22.65 -0.57
N GLU A 129 -23.43 23.24 0.32
CA GLU A 129 -23.22 24.69 0.34
C GLU A 129 -21.70 24.93 0.24
N ASN A 130 -21.24 25.27 -0.97
CA ASN A 130 -19.90 25.76 -1.31
C ASN A 130 -18.73 25.07 -0.56
N GLY A 131 -18.35 23.86 -1.00
CA GLY A 131 -17.22 23.12 -0.43
C GLY A 131 -15.87 23.65 -0.92
N GLU A 132 -15.11 24.31 -0.05
CA GLU A 132 -13.68 24.50 -0.21
C GLU A 132 -12.95 23.15 -0.06
N GLU A 133 -12.00 22.88 -0.95
CA GLU A 133 -11.09 21.73 -0.88
C GLU A 133 -10.17 21.90 0.34
N LYS A 134 -10.38 21.10 1.39
CA LYS A 134 -9.54 21.10 2.60
C LYS A 134 -8.59 19.91 2.60
N ASP A 135 -7.46 20.12 3.27
CA ASP A 135 -6.39 19.15 3.51
C ASP A 135 -6.98 17.81 4.03
N SER A 136 -6.79 16.73 3.28
CA SER A 136 -7.39 15.42 3.56
C SER A 136 -6.38 14.48 4.24
N ASP A 137 -6.74 13.91 5.39
CA ASP A 137 -5.93 12.88 6.04
C ASP A 137 -5.85 11.61 5.15
N ILE A 138 -4.64 11.08 4.92
CA ILE A 138 -4.42 9.88 4.10
C ILE A 138 -4.43 8.65 4.99
N ILE A 139 -5.35 7.73 4.71
CA ILE A 139 -5.34 6.38 5.30
C ILE A 139 -4.78 5.40 4.27
N GLU A 140 -3.75 4.68 4.69
CA GLU A 140 -3.11 3.63 3.89
C GLU A 140 -3.29 2.30 4.61
N VAL A 141 -3.79 1.30 3.88
CA VAL A 141 -3.81 -0.09 4.33
C VAL A 141 -2.83 -0.86 3.44
N ARG A 142 -1.84 -1.49 4.06
CA ARG A 142 -0.81 -2.29 3.39
C ARG A 142 -0.53 -3.57 4.17
N LEU A 143 0.24 -4.50 3.62
CA LEU A 143 0.84 -5.54 4.48
C LEU A 143 1.98 -4.99 5.31
N GLY A 144 2.05 -5.47 6.55
CA GLY A 144 3.15 -5.32 7.48
C GLY A 144 4.26 -6.35 7.23
N ASP A 145 5.20 -6.37 8.18
CA ASP A 145 6.42 -7.16 8.08
C ASP A 145 6.21 -8.67 8.36
N GLN A 146 5.04 -9.06 8.91
CA GLN A 146 4.67 -10.46 9.11
C GLN A 146 3.74 -10.97 8.01
N VAL A 147 3.81 -12.28 7.75
CA VAL A 147 2.96 -12.96 6.78
C VAL A 147 1.50 -12.75 7.17
N ASP A 148 0.70 -12.26 6.21
CA ASP A 148 -0.73 -12.00 6.35
C ASP A 148 -1.11 -10.98 7.46
N GLU A 149 -0.17 -10.13 7.88
CA GLU A 149 -0.46 -8.98 8.74
C GLU A 149 -0.67 -7.73 7.88
N LEU A 150 -1.80 -7.06 8.03
CA LEU A 150 -2.11 -5.75 7.48
C LEU A 150 -1.75 -4.68 8.51
N GLN A 151 -1.12 -3.62 8.04
CA GLN A 151 -0.85 -2.40 8.78
C GLN A 151 -1.73 -1.29 8.23
N VAL A 152 -2.28 -0.51 9.15
CA VAL A 152 -2.96 0.74 8.82
C VAL A 152 -2.06 1.90 9.19
N LEU A 153 -1.91 2.84 8.28
CA LEU A 153 -1.18 4.08 8.50
C LEU A 153 -2.12 5.26 8.31
N MET A 154 -1.96 6.27 9.14
CA MET A 154 -2.55 7.60 8.95
C MET A 154 -1.42 8.60 8.75
N ASN A 155 -1.40 9.31 7.62
CA ASN A 155 -0.34 10.27 7.29
C ASN A 155 1.07 9.68 7.49
N GLN A 156 1.27 8.45 7.00
CA GLN A 156 2.52 7.66 7.10
C GLN A 156 2.88 7.17 8.51
N GLN A 157 2.02 7.36 9.51
CA GLN A 157 2.24 6.86 10.87
C GLN A 157 1.41 5.60 11.12
N VAL A 158 2.08 4.51 11.51
CA VAL A 158 1.42 3.22 11.81
C VAL A 158 0.51 3.35 13.02
N LEU A 159 -0.74 2.93 12.84
CA LEU A 159 -1.73 2.84 13.90
C LEU A 159 -1.63 1.47 14.59
N SER A 160 -1.61 1.48 15.92
CA SER A 160 -1.56 0.25 16.72
C SER A 160 -2.94 -0.14 17.22
N PHE A 161 -3.38 -1.34 16.84
CA PHE A 161 -4.63 -1.95 17.32
C PHE A 161 -4.41 -2.95 18.47
N SER A 162 -3.23 -2.91 19.12
CA SER A 162 -2.85 -3.84 20.18
C SER A 162 -3.69 -3.71 21.45
N GLU A 163 -4.11 -2.49 21.79
CA GLU A 163 -4.90 -2.20 22.99
C GLU A 163 -6.41 -2.13 22.67
N GLN A 164 -6.75 -1.73 21.45
CA GLN A 164 -8.12 -1.53 20.99
C GLN A 164 -8.24 -1.94 19.52
N LYS A 165 -9.30 -2.69 19.20
CA LYS A 165 -9.55 -3.18 17.84
C LYS A 165 -10.09 -2.11 16.89
N TRP A 166 -10.46 -0.93 17.41
CA TRP A 166 -10.95 0.19 16.64
C TRP A 166 -10.26 1.49 17.06
N ILE A 167 -10.14 2.43 16.13
CA ILE A 167 -9.60 3.77 16.33
C ILE A 167 -10.51 4.76 15.60
N ASP A 168 -10.94 5.81 16.29
CA ASP A 168 -11.65 6.94 15.69
C ASP A 168 -10.65 8.06 15.35
N LEU A 169 -10.46 8.30 14.06
CA LEU A 169 -9.59 9.34 13.51
C LEU A 169 -10.44 10.52 13.05
N LYS A 170 -10.91 11.33 14.01
CA LYS A 170 -11.73 12.54 13.76
C LYS A 170 -12.94 12.22 12.86
N GLY A 171 -13.62 11.12 13.15
CA GLY A 171 -14.80 10.62 12.45
C GLY A 171 -14.51 9.49 11.47
N VAL A 172 -13.25 9.26 11.06
CA VAL A 172 -12.89 8.06 10.29
C VAL A 172 -12.57 6.92 11.26
N PHE A 173 -13.48 5.96 11.36
CA PHE A 173 -13.33 4.78 12.19
C PHE A 173 -12.55 3.70 11.46
N VAL A 174 -11.39 3.34 11.96
CA VAL A 174 -10.65 2.16 11.49
C VAL A 174 -10.86 1.04 12.49
N PHE A 175 -11.33 -0.11 12.02
CA PHE A 175 -11.52 -1.33 12.79
C PHE A 175 -10.62 -2.45 12.23
N SER A 176 -9.69 -2.94 13.04
CA SER A 176 -8.83 -4.08 12.73
C SER A 176 -8.99 -5.13 13.82
N PRO A 177 -9.92 -6.10 13.66
CA PRO A 177 -10.18 -7.12 14.68
C PRO A 177 -9.09 -8.17 14.79
N ASN A 178 -8.35 -8.38 13.70
CA ASN A 178 -7.22 -9.28 13.55
C ASN A 178 -6.25 -8.69 12.49
N PRO A 179 -5.01 -9.20 12.40
CA PRO A 179 -4.03 -8.70 11.43
C PRO A 179 -4.47 -8.84 9.97
N THR A 180 -5.38 -9.75 9.64
CA THR A 180 -5.80 -10.01 8.25
C THR A 180 -6.98 -9.15 7.78
N ASN A 181 -7.68 -8.48 8.70
CA ASN A 181 -8.88 -7.73 8.41
C ASN A 181 -8.75 -6.28 8.87
N VAL A 182 -8.95 -5.35 7.95
CA VAL A 182 -8.93 -3.92 8.20
C VAL A 182 -10.13 -3.28 7.53
N THR A 183 -11.11 -2.92 8.34
CA THR A 183 -12.25 -2.11 7.93
C THR A 183 -11.92 -0.63 8.18
N VAL A 184 -12.05 0.21 7.17
CA VAL A 184 -12.02 1.67 7.34
C VAL A 184 -13.44 2.18 7.11
N MET A 185 -13.95 3.07 7.94
CA MET A 185 -15.33 3.57 7.91
C MET A 185 -15.27 5.08 8.05
N PHE A 186 -15.92 5.83 7.16
CA PHE A 186 -15.78 7.28 7.10
C PHE A 186 -17.00 8.00 7.71
N PRO A 187 -16.83 9.20 8.28
CA PRO A 187 -17.93 10.01 8.78
C PRO A 187 -18.61 10.71 7.60
N ALA A 188 -19.92 10.83 7.70
CA ALA A 188 -20.72 11.54 6.71
C ALA A 188 -20.35 13.03 6.60
N GLY A 189 -20.17 13.53 5.37
CA GLY A 189 -20.42 14.93 5.02
C GLY A 189 -19.32 15.97 5.29
N GLN A 190 -18.06 15.59 5.52
CA GLN A 190 -16.93 16.53 5.41
C GLN A 190 -16.08 16.18 4.19
N GLY A 191 -15.88 17.18 3.34
CA GLY A 191 -15.38 17.06 1.98
C GLY A 191 -13.94 16.54 1.83
N VAL A 192 -13.66 16.13 0.59
CA VAL A 192 -12.40 15.67 -0.01
C VAL A 192 -11.78 14.45 0.68
N MET A 193 -12.11 13.26 0.16
CA MET A 193 -11.64 11.97 0.71
C MET A 193 -10.56 11.36 -0.19
N THR A 194 -9.33 11.18 0.30
CA THR A 194 -8.28 10.44 -0.41
C THR A 194 -7.94 9.14 0.33
N LEU A 195 -8.37 8.00 -0.20
CA LEU A 195 -8.00 6.66 0.28
C LEU A 195 -7.07 6.03 -0.75
N THR A 196 -5.96 5.44 -0.30
CA THR A 196 -5.08 4.64 -1.16
C THR A 196 -4.95 3.24 -0.55
N VAL A 197 -5.22 2.23 -1.38
CA VAL A 197 -5.10 0.81 -1.01
C VAL A 197 -3.90 0.24 -1.76
N LEU A 198 -2.93 -0.29 -1.01
CA LEU A 198 -1.72 -0.91 -1.56
C LEU A 198 -1.73 -2.40 -1.28
N LEU A 199 -1.98 -3.20 -2.32
CA LEU A 199 -2.00 -4.65 -2.21
C LEU A 199 -0.74 -5.26 -2.83
N PRO A 200 -0.12 -6.25 -2.19
CA PRO A 200 0.98 -6.99 -2.78
C PRO A 200 0.53 -7.84 -3.97
N HIS A 201 1.51 -8.32 -4.75
CA HIS A 201 1.25 -9.20 -5.88
C HIS A 201 0.62 -10.56 -5.50
N ASN A 202 0.74 -11.05 -4.26
CA ASN A 202 0.09 -12.33 -3.88
C ASN A 202 -1.43 -12.25 -3.85
N LEU A 203 -2.03 -11.07 -3.71
CA LEU A 203 -3.49 -10.92 -3.78
C LEU A 203 -4.02 -10.87 -5.22
N GLN A 204 -3.15 -10.99 -6.24
CA GLN A 204 -3.54 -10.90 -7.65
C GLN A 204 -4.60 -11.97 -7.97
N ASN A 205 -5.66 -11.59 -8.68
CA ASN A 205 -6.83 -12.41 -9.00
C ASN A 205 -7.67 -12.87 -7.78
N HIS A 206 -7.41 -12.32 -6.59
CA HIS A 206 -8.13 -12.68 -5.37
C HIS A 206 -8.88 -11.50 -4.76
N THR A 207 -9.04 -10.39 -5.49
CA THR A 207 -9.80 -9.22 -5.02
C THR A 207 -11.15 -9.15 -5.71
N GLN A 208 -12.12 -8.55 -5.02
CA GLN A 208 -13.46 -8.26 -5.50
C GLN A 208 -13.94 -6.95 -4.85
N GLY A 209 -14.87 -6.24 -5.48
CA GLY A 209 -15.41 -4.98 -4.95
C GLY A 209 -15.25 -3.83 -5.94
N LEU A 210 -15.46 -2.60 -5.46
CA LEU A 210 -15.35 -1.40 -6.31
C LEU A 210 -13.94 -1.12 -6.85
N LEU A 211 -12.90 -1.70 -6.25
CA LEU A 211 -11.50 -1.52 -6.69
C LEU A 211 -11.03 -2.61 -7.68
N GLY A 212 -11.91 -3.52 -8.10
CA GLY A 212 -11.64 -4.45 -9.19
C GLY A 212 -11.07 -5.82 -8.79
N THR A 213 -10.75 -6.63 -9.80
CA THR A 213 -10.30 -8.04 -9.63
C THR A 213 -8.78 -8.19 -9.49
N MET A 214 -8.04 -7.11 -9.76
CA MET A 214 -6.58 -7.03 -9.65
C MET A 214 -5.92 -8.16 -10.44
N ASN A 215 -6.20 -8.24 -11.73
CA ASN A 215 -5.74 -9.29 -12.63
C ASN A 215 -5.01 -8.79 -13.88
N ASP A 216 -4.68 -7.50 -13.94
CA ASP A 216 -4.14 -6.80 -15.11
C ASP A 216 -5.10 -6.64 -16.30
N ASP A 217 -6.41 -6.89 -16.11
CA ASP A 217 -7.43 -6.70 -17.15
C ASP A 217 -8.47 -5.64 -16.73
N PRO A 218 -8.36 -4.39 -17.23
CA PRO A 218 -9.30 -3.33 -16.87
C PRO A 218 -10.73 -3.59 -17.38
N GLU A 219 -10.94 -4.50 -18.34
CA GLU A 219 -12.26 -4.73 -18.92
C GLU A 219 -13.18 -5.55 -17.99
N ASP A 220 -12.62 -6.24 -16.99
CA ASP A 220 -13.38 -7.06 -16.04
C ASP A 220 -13.43 -6.51 -14.60
N ASP A 221 -12.91 -5.30 -14.39
CA ASP A 221 -12.87 -4.68 -13.06
C ASP A 221 -14.26 -4.51 -12.44
N PHE A 222 -15.31 -4.33 -13.25
CA PHE A 222 -16.69 -4.29 -12.78
C PHE A 222 -17.37 -5.66 -12.90
N THR A 223 -16.72 -6.68 -12.35
CA THR A 223 -17.31 -8.02 -12.21
C THR A 223 -18.16 -8.08 -10.96
N SER A 224 -19.41 -8.50 -11.10
CA SER A 224 -20.30 -8.73 -9.97
C SER A 224 -19.90 -9.95 -9.15
N SER A 225 -20.43 -10.06 -7.93
CA SER A 225 -20.33 -11.29 -7.12
C SER A 225 -20.88 -12.54 -7.83
N SER A 226 -21.79 -12.35 -8.79
CA SER A 226 -22.35 -13.40 -9.66
C SER A 226 -21.54 -13.68 -10.94
N GLY A 227 -20.42 -12.98 -11.15
CA GLY A 227 -19.54 -13.16 -12.31
C GLY A 227 -19.98 -12.42 -13.58
N VAL A 228 -20.91 -11.47 -13.46
CA VAL A 228 -21.39 -10.66 -14.59
C VAL A 228 -20.54 -9.40 -14.69
N ILE A 229 -19.93 -9.17 -15.84
CA ILE A 229 -19.17 -7.95 -16.12
C ILE A 229 -20.16 -6.86 -16.56
N ILE A 230 -20.11 -5.70 -15.89
CA ILE A 230 -20.88 -4.51 -16.26
C ILE A 230 -19.95 -3.42 -16.80
N SER A 231 -20.51 -2.43 -17.51
CA SER A 231 -19.69 -1.35 -18.08
C SER A 231 -19.24 -0.35 -17.00
N PRO A 232 -18.03 0.23 -17.08
CA PRO A 232 -17.61 1.38 -16.27
C PRO A 232 -18.57 2.58 -16.36
N ASN A 233 -19.25 2.73 -17.49
CA ASN A 233 -20.22 3.81 -17.74
C ASN A 233 -21.64 3.47 -17.25
N SER A 234 -21.81 2.36 -16.55
CA SER A 234 -23.10 1.98 -15.97
C SER A 234 -23.54 3.00 -14.92
N SER A 235 -24.83 3.02 -14.59
CA SER A 235 -25.31 3.96 -13.59
C SER A 235 -24.67 3.67 -12.22
N ALA A 236 -24.56 4.68 -11.36
CA ALA A 236 -24.09 4.48 -9.99
C ALA A 236 -24.96 3.45 -9.23
N GLN A 237 -26.24 3.30 -9.60
CA GLN A 237 -27.10 2.27 -9.02
C GLN A 237 -26.67 0.87 -9.44
N ASP A 238 -26.32 0.66 -10.71
CA ASP A 238 -25.86 -0.64 -11.22
C ASP A 238 -24.52 -1.01 -10.60
N ILE A 239 -23.57 -0.07 -10.54
CA ILE A 239 -22.27 -0.27 -9.90
C ILE A 239 -22.45 -0.61 -8.41
N PHE A 240 -23.36 0.06 -7.71
CA PHE A 240 -23.66 -0.27 -6.31
C PHE A 240 -24.23 -1.68 -6.17
N THR A 241 -25.25 -2.02 -6.96
CA THR A 241 -25.96 -3.29 -6.87
C THR A 241 -25.08 -4.48 -7.23
N TYR A 242 -24.20 -4.35 -8.23
CA TYR A 242 -23.44 -5.47 -8.75
C TYR A 242 -22.02 -5.58 -8.16
N CYS A 243 -21.34 -4.46 -7.93
CA CYS A 243 -19.92 -4.45 -7.55
C CYS A 243 -19.69 -4.08 -6.08
N ALA A 244 -20.63 -3.39 -5.44
CA ALA A 244 -20.44 -2.82 -4.11
C ALA A 244 -21.27 -3.52 -3.02
N GLY A 245 -22.44 -4.06 -3.39
CA GLY A 245 -23.31 -4.84 -2.52
C GLY A 245 -22.83 -6.28 -2.39
N CYS A 246 -22.34 -6.64 -1.20
CA CYS A 246 -22.35 -8.03 -0.78
C CYS A 246 -23.74 -8.30 -0.17
N GLU A 247 -24.47 -9.31 -0.67
CA GLU A 247 -25.58 -9.92 0.07
C GLU A 247 -25.08 -10.61 1.34
#